data_AF-A0A7V9MY53-F1
#
_entry.id   AF-A0A7V9MY53-F1
#
_cell.length_a   1.000
_cell.length_b   1.000
_cell.length_c   1.000
_cell.angle_alpha   90.00
_cell.angle_beta   90.00
_cell.angle_gamma   90.00
#
_symmetry.space_group_name_H-M   'P 1'
#
loop_
_entity.id
_entity.type
_entity.pdbx_description
1 polymer ?
#
loop_
_entity_poly.entity_id
_entity_poly.type
_entity_poly.pdbx_seq_one_letter_code
_entity_poly.pdbx_strand_id
1 'polypeptide(L)'
;MLPTDSKSISALFGDVVDQLGHLVVTEVRLAQAELSKKIDEAGRGAALLVVAGVLMIPAVAMVLLALATWLSQMGISEPLSYLISAVVGGALSAAFLVTGLGRLNPKRLKLKNTMQQLSQDVAAARNLAK
;
A
#
# COMPACT_ATOMS: atom_id res chain seq x y z
N MET A 1 10.83 -45.11 51.87
CA MET A 1 10.10 -43.83 51.77
C MET A 1 10.24 -43.36 50.33
N LEU A 2 9.18 -43.45 49.51
CA LEU A 2 9.18 -42.93 48.15
C LEU A 2 8.32 -41.67 48.19
N PRO A 3 8.89 -40.49 47.91
CA PRO A 3 8.39 -39.73 46.76
C PRO A 3 9.42 -38.78 46.10
N THR A 4 9.24 -38.48 44.81
CA THR A 4 9.36 -37.15 44.15
C THR A 4 9.85 -37.13 42.67
N ASP A 5 9.80 -38.22 41.90
CA ASP A 5 10.07 -38.12 40.44
C ASP A 5 8.98 -37.38 39.64
N SER A 6 7.75 -37.30 40.15
CA SER A 6 6.62 -36.63 39.47
C SER A 6 6.77 -35.09 39.39
N LYS A 7 7.66 -34.49 40.20
CA LYS A 7 7.96 -33.05 40.16
C LYS A 7 8.93 -32.67 39.04
N SER A 8 9.76 -33.58 38.52
CA SER A 8 10.77 -33.21 37.50
C SER A 8 10.17 -33.11 36.10
N ILE A 9 9.27 -34.02 35.71
CA ILE A 9 8.58 -33.97 34.40
C ILE A 9 7.61 -32.78 34.33
N SER A 10 6.90 -32.49 35.43
CA SER A 10 6.01 -31.32 35.52
C SER A 10 6.78 -29.98 35.55
N ALA A 11 7.97 -29.96 36.16
CA ALA A 11 8.87 -28.80 36.12
C ALA A 11 9.47 -28.56 34.72
N LEU A 12 9.89 -29.62 34.02
CA LEU A 12 10.42 -29.52 32.64
C LEU A 12 9.33 -29.07 31.64
N PHE A 13 8.09 -29.52 31.81
CA PHE A 13 6.96 -29.04 31.01
C PHE A 13 6.66 -27.57 31.27
N GLY A 14 6.77 -27.11 32.51
CA GLY A 14 6.64 -25.69 32.86
C GLY A 14 7.69 -24.82 32.17
N ASP A 15 8.94 -25.27 32.17
CA ASP A 15 10.08 -24.56 31.56
C ASP A 15 9.95 -24.44 30.03
N VAL A 16 9.47 -25.49 29.35
CA VAL A 16 9.23 -25.46 27.90
C VAL A 16 8.05 -24.55 27.54
N VAL A 17 6.96 -24.57 28.31
CA VAL A 17 5.82 -23.67 28.10
C VAL A 17 6.21 -22.21 28.33
N ASP A 18 7.05 -21.94 29.33
CA ASP A 18 7.55 -20.59 29.62
C ASP A 18 8.49 -20.09 28.51
N GLN A 19 9.39 -20.93 28.01
CA GLN A 19 10.27 -20.61 26.87
C GLN A 19 9.48 -20.37 25.57
N LEU A 20 8.45 -21.18 25.30
CA LEU A 20 7.56 -20.98 24.15
C LEU A 20 6.75 -19.68 24.29
N GLY A 21 6.29 -19.35 25.50
CA GLY A 21 5.63 -18.08 25.80
C GLY A 21 6.56 -16.88 25.55
N HIS A 22 7.81 -16.97 25.98
CA HIS A 22 8.85 -15.97 25.73
C HIS A 22 9.13 -15.78 24.23
N LEU A 23 9.17 -16.87 23.46
CA LEU A 23 9.37 -16.83 22.01
C LEU A 23 8.20 -16.15 21.31
N VAL A 24 6.95 -16.52 21.64
CA VAL A 24 5.74 -15.92 21.06
C VAL A 24 5.66 -14.42 21.33
N VAL A 25 5.93 -13.98 22.57
CA VAL A 25 5.95 -12.55 22.91
C VAL A 25 7.04 -11.81 22.12
N THR A 26 8.18 -12.45 21.89
CA THR A 26 9.29 -11.87 21.11
C THR A 26 8.94 -11.77 19.63
N GLU A 27 8.34 -12.81 19.05
CA GLU A 27 7.89 -12.85 17.65
C GLU A 27 6.85 -11.76 17.38
N VAL A 28 5.88 -11.58 18.31
CA VAL A 28 4.87 -10.53 18.21
C VAL A 28 5.51 -9.14 18.25
N ARG A 29 6.48 -8.92 19.14
CA ARG A 29 7.23 -7.65 19.20
C ARG A 29 8.03 -7.39 17.93
N LEU A 30 8.64 -8.42 17.36
CA LEU A 30 9.38 -8.32 16.10
C LEU A 30 8.45 -8.00 14.94
N ALA A 31 7.33 -8.70 14.82
CA ALA A 31 6.31 -8.45 13.81
C ALA A 31 5.74 -7.02 13.92
N GLN A 32 5.52 -6.53 15.14
CA GLN A 32 5.08 -5.15 15.38
C GLN A 32 6.15 -4.13 14.94
N ALA A 33 7.42 -4.38 15.25
CA ALA A 33 8.53 -3.52 14.82
C ALA A 33 8.69 -3.51 13.29
N GLU A 34 8.61 -4.67 12.63
CA GLU A 34 8.71 -4.78 11.18
C GLU A 34 7.51 -4.12 10.48
N LEU A 35 6.29 -4.30 11.01
CA LEU A 35 5.10 -3.63 10.51
C LEU A 35 5.23 -2.10 10.64
N SER A 36 5.73 -1.61 11.77
CA SER A 36 5.96 -0.18 11.99
C SER A 36 6.98 0.37 11.00
N LYS A 37 8.05 -0.37 10.73
CA LYS A 37 9.06 0.00 9.72
C LYS A 37 8.46 0.04 8.32
N LYS A 38 7.65 -0.96 7.93
CA LYS A 38 6.97 -0.99 6.62
C LYS A 38 5.98 0.16 6.46
N ILE A 39 5.25 0.53 7.52
CA ILE A 39 4.34 1.68 7.52
C ILE A 39 5.13 2.98 7.37
N ASP A 40 6.25 3.15 8.07
CA ASP A 40 7.10 4.34 7.96
C ASP A 40 7.72 4.46 6.56
N GLU A 41 8.25 3.38 6.00
CA GLU A 41 8.77 3.36 4.62
C GLU A 41 7.68 3.70 3.60
N ALA A 42 6.50 3.10 3.72
CA ALA A 42 5.35 3.43 2.87
C ALA A 42 4.91 4.89 3.05
N GLY A 43 4.92 5.41 4.28
CA GLY A 43 4.57 6.79 4.62
C GLY A 43 5.55 7.80 4.00
N ARG A 44 6.86 7.55 4.08
CA ARG A 44 7.89 8.35 3.42
C ARG A 44 7.73 8.34 1.90
N GLY A 45 7.47 7.17 1.31
CA GLY A 45 7.18 7.05 -0.11
C GLY A 45 5.96 7.86 -0.53
N ALA A 46 4.86 7.77 0.23
CA ALA A 46 3.66 8.56 0.00
C ALA A 46 3.92 10.08 0.13
N ALA A 47 4.70 10.50 1.12
CA ALA A 47 5.08 11.90 1.30
C ALA A 47 5.87 12.45 0.10
N LEU A 48 6.83 11.68 -0.44
CA LEU A 48 7.58 12.05 -1.64
C LEU A 48 6.66 12.17 -2.86
N LEU A 49 5.68 11.27 -3.02
CA LEU A 49 4.71 11.36 -4.12
C LEU A 49 3.84 12.61 -4.02
N VAL A 50 3.44 13.02 -2.81
CA VAL A 50 2.70 14.28 -2.61
C VAL A 50 3.55 15.47 -3.01
N VAL A 51 4.81 15.53 -2.54
CA VAL A 51 5.73 16.62 -2.90
C VAL A 51 5.96 16.68 -4.42
N ALA A 52 6.21 15.53 -5.05
CA ALA A 52 6.36 15.44 -6.50
C ALA A 52 5.10 15.88 -7.25
N GLY A 53 3.92 15.50 -6.76
CA GLY A 53 2.62 15.91 -7.31
C GLY A 53 2.43 17.42 -7.26
N VAL A 54 2.77 18.07 -6.14
CA VAL A 54 2.72 19.53 -6.00
C VAL A 54 3.70 20.21 -6.95
N LEU A 55 4.94 19.69 -7.06
CA LEU A 55 5.96 20.27 -7.93
C LEU A 55 5.67 20.08 -9.43
N MET A 56 4.94 19.04 -9.79
CA MET A 56 4.45 18.80 -11.15
C MET A 56 3.48 19.88 -11.63
N ILE A 57 2.71 20.52 -10.74
CA ILE A 57 1.72 21.54 -11.12
C ILE A 57 2.36 22.70 -11.92
N PRO A 58 3.36 23.43 -11.37
CA PRO A 58 4.01 24.49 -12.13
C PRO A 58 4.81 23.97 -13.32
N ALA A 59 5.40 22.78 -13.23
CA ALA A 59 6.15 22.18 -14.34
C ALA A 59 5.24 21.91 -15.56
N VAL A 60 4.09 21.28 -15.36
CA VAL A 60 3.10 21.02 -16.42
C VAL A 60 2.54 22.34 -16.94
N ALA A 61 2.24 23.30 -16.08
CA ALA A 61 1.78 24.63 -16.51
C ALA A 61 2.80 25.29 -17.45
N MET A 62 4.10 25.26 -17.11
CA MET A 62 5.16 25.82 -17.96
C MET A 62 5.27 25.09 -19.30
N VAL A 63 5.12 23.76 -19.34
CA VAL A 63 5.11 22.99 -20.59
C VAL A 63 3.92 23.38 -21.47
N LEU A 64 2.73 23.55 -20.89
CA LEU A 64 1.54 23.98 -21.65
C LEU A 64 1.68 25.42 -22.17
N LEU A 65 2.25 26.32 -21.38
CA LEU A 65 2.54 27.68 -21.84
C LEU A 65 3.57 27.66 -22.98
N ALA A 66 4.64 26.86 -22.84
CA ALA A 66 5.64 26.69 -23.89
C ALA A 66 5.01 26.15 -25.19
N LEU A 67 4.13 25.15 -25.09
CA LEU A 67 3.37 24.63 -26.23
C LEU A 67 2.52 25.72 -26.90
N ALA A 68 1.81 26.54 -26.11
CA ALA A 68 1.02 27.65 -26.64
C ALA A 68 1.90 28.68 -27.36
N THR A 69 3.05 29.05 -26.77
CA THR A 69 3.98 29.98 -27.43
C THR A 69 4.58 29.42 -28.71
N TRP A 70 4.85 28.12 -28.76
CA TRP A 70 5.36 27.44 -29.95
C TRP A 70 4.30 27.41 -31.06
N LEU A 71 3.04 27.10 -30.73
CA LEU A 71 1.92 27.16 -31.67
C LEU A 71 1.72 28.58 -32.23
N SER A 72 1.87 29.60 -31.38
CA SER A 72 1.75 30.99 -31.83
C SER A 72 2.86 31.38 -32.81
N GLN A 73 4.09 30.89 -32.60
CA GLN A 73 5.20 31.08 -33.55
C GLN A 73 4.97 30.41 -34.91
N MET A 74 4.09 29.40 -34.98
CA MET A 74 3.67 28.76 -36.24
C MET A 74 2.59 29.56 -36.99
N GLY A 75 2.22 30.75 -36.52
CA GLY A 75 1.22 31.62 -37.14
C GLY A 75 -0.21 31.38 -36.66
N ILE A 76 -0.41 30.55 -35.63
CA ILE A 76 -1.71 30.42 -34.96
C ILE A 76 -1.92 31.65 -34.08
N SER A 77 -3.15 32.19 -34.03
CA SER A 77 -3.45 33.33 -33.16
C SER A 77 -3.16 32.98 -31.70
N GLU A 78 -2.67 33.96 -30.94
CA GLU A 78 -2.28 33.76 -29.55
C GLU A 78 -3.43 33.18 -28.69
N PRO A 79 -4.68 33.70 -28.74
CA PRO A 79 -5.78 33.13 -27.97
C PRO A 79 -6.08 31.67 -28.35
N LEU A 80 -5.99 31.32 -29.64
CA LEU A 80 -6.27 29.98 -30.12
C LEU A 80 -5.16 29.00 -29.73
N SER A 81 -3.91 29.46 -29.67
CA SER A 81 -2.76 28.67 -29.24
C SER A 81 -2.87 28.26 -27.76
N TYR A 82 -3.25 29.20 -26.89
CA TYR A 82 -3.54 28.89 -25.48
C TYR A 82 -4.74 27.96 -25.33
N LEU A 83 -5.79 28.14 -26.14
CA LEU A 83 -6.97 27.26 -26.12
C LEU A 83 -6.61 25.83 -26.52
N ILE A 84 -5.85 25.65 -27.61
CA ILE A 84 -5.39 24.32 -28.06
C ILE A 84 -4.54 23.66 -26.97
N SER A 85 -3.58 24.39 -26.40
CA SER A 85 -2.75 23.86 -25.33
C SER A 85 -3.56 23.45 -24.10
N ALA A 86 -4.55 24.27 -23.70
CA ALA A 86 -5.46 23.95 -22.60
C ALA A 86 -6.29 22.69 -22.89
N VAL A 87 -6.77 22.50 -24.12
CA VAL A 87 -7.50 21.29 -24.53
C VAL A 87 -6.59 20.07 -24.46
N VAL A 88 -5.34 20.16 -24.92
CA VAL A 88 -4.35 19.07 -24.82
C VAL A 88 -4.08 18.71 -23.36
N GLY A 89 -3.78 19.69 -22.52
CA GLY A 89 -3.55 19.48 -21.08
C GLY A 89 -4.78 18.91 -20.37
N GLY A 90 -5.98 19.40 -20.71
CA GLY A 90 -7.25 18.92 -20.17
C GLY A 90 -7.53 17.47 -20.56
N ALA A 91 -7.30 17.09 -21.82
CA ALA A 91 -7.46 15.72 -22.31
C ALA A 91 -6.50 14.75 -21.61
N LEU A 92 -5.22 15.12 -21.48
CA LEU A 92 -4.23 14.31 -20.75
C LEU A 92 -4.60 14.15 -19.27
N SER A 93 -5.04 15.24 -18.63
CA SER A 93 -5.48 15.23 -17.23
C SER A 93 -6.69 14.33 -17.03
N ALA A 94 -7.68 14.39 -17.93
CA ALA A 94 -8.85 13.52 -17.90
C ALA A 94 -8.46 12.04 -18.05
N ALA A 95 -7.54 11.72 -18.98
CA ALA A 95 -7.04 10.36 -19.15
C ALA A 95 -6.34 9.83 -17.88
N PHE A 96 -5.51 10.64 -17.24
CA PHE A 96 -4.86 10.27 -15.98
C PHE A 96 -5.85 10.11 -14.82
N LEU A 97 -6.86 10.98 -14.72
CA LEU A 97 -7.91 10.84 -13.71
C LEU A 97 -8.70 9.54 -13.88
N VAL A 98 -9.15 9.24 -15.10
CA VAL A 98 -9.92 8.02 -15.38
C VAL A 98 -9.09 6.76 -15.11
N THR A 99 -7.82 6.74 -15.55
CA THR A 99 -6.92 5.60 -15.31
C THR A 99 -6.55 5.44 -13.84
N GLY A 100 -6.30 6.55 -13.13
CA GLY A 100 -6.00 6.57 -11.70
C GLY A 100 -7.17 6.07 -10.86
N LEU A 101 -8.35 6.64 -11.06
CA LEU A 101 -9.58 6.19 -10.38
C LEU A 101 -9.91 4.72 -10.72
N GLY A 102 -9.66 4.30 -11.96
CA GLY A 102 -9.83 2.91 -12.39
C GLY A 102 -8.94 1.93 -11.61
N ARG A 103 -7.70 2.32 -11.28
CA ARG A 103 -6.76 1.51 -10.49
C ARG A 103 -7.08 1.51 -8.99
N LEU A 104 -7.64 2.60 -8.48
CA LEU A 104 -8.03 2.72 -7.07
C LEU A 104 -9.40 2.11 -6.76
N ASN A 105 -10.14 1.63 -7.78
CA ASN A 105 -11.48 1.11 -7.59
C ASN A 105 -11.49 -0.13 -6.65
N PRO A 106 -12.15 -0.08 -5.48
CA PRO A 106 -12.19 -1.17 -4.50
C PRO A 106 -12.69 -2.50 -5.08
N LYS A 107 -13.55 -2.42 -6.11
CA LYS A 107 -14.05 -3.62 -6.81
C LYS A 107 -12.94 -4.37 -7.57
N ARG A 108 -11.90 -3.68 -8.04
CA ARG A 108 -10.70 -4.28 -8.64
C ARG A 108 -9.64 -4.65 -7.59
N LEU A 109 -9.69 -4.02 -6.42
CA LEU A 109 -8.91 -4.40 -5.23
C LEU A 109 -9.51 -5.60 -4.47
N LYS A 110 -10.64 -6.16 -4.92
CA LYS A 110 -11.13 -7.45 -4.40
C LYS A 110 -10.08 -8.51 -4.70
N LEU A 111 -9.32 -8.87 -3.68
CA LEU A 111 -8.32 -9.91 -3.67
C LEU A 111 -9.05 -11.26 -3.82
N LYS A 112 -9.46 -11.60 -5.05
CA LYS A 112 -10.31 -12.76 -5.36
C LYS A 112 -9.71 -14.05 -4.83
N ASN A 113 -8.38 -14.17 -4.86
CA ASN A 113 -7.66 -15.36 -4.43
C ASN A 113 -7.56 -15.47 -2.90
N THR A 114 -7.36 -14.35 -2.20
CA THR A 114 -7.21 -14.34 -0.74
C THR A 114 -8.53 -14.57 -0.01
N MET A 115 -9.65 -14.07 -0.55
CA MET A 115 -10.96 -14.38 0.01
C MET A 115 -11.32 -15.86 -0.12
N GLN A 116 -10.87 -16.53 -1.19
CA GLN A 116 -11.09 -17.96 -1.38
C GLN A 116 -10.22 -18.80 -0.44
N GLN A 117 -8.96 -18.40 -0.23
CA GLN A 117 -8.05 -19.07 0.72
C GLN A 117 -8.48 -18.88 2.17
N LEU A 118 -8.88 -17.66 2.57
CA LEU A 118 -9.44 -17.40 3.91
C LEU A 118 -10.72 -18.19 4.16
N SER A 119 -11.59 -18.30 3.14
CA SER A 119 -12.80 -19.14 3.22
C SER A 119 -12.47 -20.61 3.44
N GLN A 120 -11.47 -21.14 2.74
CA GLN A 120 -11.02 -22.52 2.89
C GLN A 120 -10.36 -22.79 4.25
N ASP A 121 -9.52 -21.88 4.74
CA ASP A 121 -8.86 -22.02 6.05
C ASP A 121 -9.87 -21.96 7.21
N VAL A 122 -10.86 -21.05 7.14
CA VAL A 122 -11.94 -20.98 8.14
C VAL A 122 -12.80 -22.25 8.11
N ALA A 123 -13.08 -22.80 6.92
CA ALA A 123 -13.80 -24.06 6.78
C ALA A 123 -12.99 -25.26 7.33
N ALA A 124 -11.68 -25.30 7.10
CA ALA A 124 -10.80 -26.33 7.63
C ALA A 124 -10.69 -26.27 9.16
N ALA A 125 -10.50 -25.07 9.73
CA ALA A 125 -10.45 -24.86 11.18
C ALA A 125 -11.77 -25.26 11.87
N ARG A 126 -12.92 -25.00 11.22
CA ARG A 126 -14.24 -25.39 11.72
C ARG A 126 -14.46 -26.91 11.72
N ASN A 127 -13.87 -27.64 10.78
CA ASN A 127 -13.94 -29.10 10.73
C ASN A 127 -13.01 -29.78 11.74
N LEU A 128 -11.92 -29.13 12.15
CA LEU A 128 -11.01 -29.64 13.19
C LEU A 128 -11.55 -29.40 14.62
N ALA A 129 -12.50 -28.47 14.78
CA ALA A 129 -13.15 -28.16 16.06
C ALA A 129 -14.43 -28.98 16.34
N LYS A 130 -14.75 -29.96 15.47
CA LYS A 130 -15.91 -30.85 15.59
C LYS A 130 -15.44 -32.28 15.77
#